data_AF-A0A0W0XPH7-F1
#
_entry.id   AF-A0A0W0XPH7-F1
#
_cell.length_a   1.000
_cell.length_b   1.000
_cell.length_c   1.000
_cell.angle_alpha   90.00
_cell.angle_beta   90.00
_cell.angle_gamma   90.00
#
_symmetry.space_group_name_H-M   'P 1'
#
loop_
_entity.id
_entity.type
_entity.pdbx_description
1 polymer ?
#
loop_
_entity_poly.entity_id
_entity_poly.type
_entity_poly.pdbx_seq_one_letter_code
_entity_poly.pdbx_strand_id
1 'polypeptide(L)'
;MSQNHVIELANTLKQRPIVCDYAGGRFRLTNEGLTFIGIDKDGAPLPPMWICAALHVVAKTRDAQSGEWGRLLEWQDDDGVTHQWAMPLALLQGDASDVRRELARLGLSISPNRAARDLLASYLQVFPVDARARCVDKLGWHGDVFVTASQCIGNATEKIVFQNTNAIEPAVSIKGSSSSYTCYDSLSALSNSNFSFFQNGFNCFLMYLVSMIFAAL
;
A
#
# COMPACT_ATOMS: atom_id res chain seq x y z
N MET A 1 -7.56 -47.45 20.10
CA MET A 1 -6.25 -46.77 20.12
C MET A 1 -6.24 -45.79 18.96
N SER A 2 -6.50 -44.50 19.20
CA SER A 2 -6.56 -43.48 18.15
C SER A 2 -5.17 -42.87 17.96
N GLN A 3 -4.53 -43.15 16.84
CA GLN A 3 -3.28 -42.50 16.43
C GLN A 3 -3.62 -41.12 15.85
N ASN A 4 -3.36 -40.06 16.61
CA ASN A 4 -3.40 -38.70 16.10
C ASN A 4 -2.17 -38.49 15.21
N HIS A 5 -2.39 -38.42 13.89
CA HIS A 5 -1.40 -37.88 12.96
C HIS A 5 -1.37 -36.37 13.13
N VAL A 6 -0.28 -35.86 13.71
CA VAL A 6 0.06 -34.44 13.68
C VAL A 6 0.48 -34.13 12.25
N ILE A 7 -0.34 -33.37 11.53
CA ILE A 7 0.01 -32.83 10.22
C ILE A 7 0.97 -31.67 10.50
N GLU A 8 2.27 -31.88 10.30
CA GLU A 8 3.24 -30.79 10.20
C GLU A 8 2.89 -29.95 8.96
N LEU A 9 2.40 -28.73 9.17
CA LEU A 9 2.15 -27.79 8.09
C LEU A 9 3.48 -27.36 7.48
N ALA A 10 3.67 -27.74 6.22
CA ALA A 10 4.85 -27.44 5.44
C ALA A 10 5.07 -25.93 5.30
N ASN A 11 6.25 -25.49 5.75
CA ASN A 11 7.01 -24.38 5.20
C ASN A 11 6.40 -22.97 5.30
N THR A 12 6.15 -22.50 6.53
CA THR A 12 6.16 -21.05 6.77
C THR A 12 7.60 -20.60 6.68
N LEU A 13 8.00 -19.94 5.59
CA LEU A 13 9.22 -19.15 5.57
C LEU A 13 9.14 -18.19 6.75
N LYS A 14 9.75 -18.54 7.89
CA LYS A 14 9.88 -17.67 9.05
C LYS A 14 10.77 -16.51 8.60
N GLN A 15 10.14 -15.50 8.01
CA GLN A 15 10.81 -14.25 7.70
C GLN A 15 11.46 -13.77 9.00
N ARG A 16 12.72 -13.38 8.90
CA ARG A 16 13.47 -12.95 10.07
C ARG A 16 12.74 -11.77 10.69
N PRO A 17 12.55 -11.75 12.02
CA PRO A 17 11.90 -10.63 12.68
C PRO A 17 12.67 -9.35 12.37
N ILE A 18 11.96 -8.30 11.95
CA ILE A 18 12.56 -6.99 11.76
C ILE A 18 12.63 -6.32 13.12
N VAL A 19 13.80 -5.78 13.46
CA VAL A 19 14.06 -5.24 14.79
C VAL A 19 14.58 -3.81 14.70
N CYS A 20 14.05 -2.95 15.56
CA CYS A 20 14.43 -1.55 15.68
C CYS A 20 14.60 -1.18 17.16
N ASP A 21 15.78 -0.72 17.55
CA ASP A 21 16.04 -0.32 18.94
C ASP A 21 15.48 1.10 19.18
N TYR A 22 14.88 1.32 20.36
CA TYR A 22 14.26 2.60 20.73
C TYR A 22 14.13 2.74 22.25
N ALA A 23 14.54 3.90 22.79
CA ALA A 23 14.40 4.26 24.20
C ALA A 23 14.90 3.18 25.20
N GLY A 24 16.01 2.50 24.87
CA GLY A 24 16.57 1.42 25.68
C GLY A 24 15.87 0.07 25.52
N GLY A 25 14.74 0.01 24.84
CA GLY A 25 14.09 -1.23 24.42
C GLY A 25 14.24 -1.50 22.93
N ARG A 26 13.46 -2.45 22.41
CA ARG A 26 13.41 -2.75 20.99
C ARG A 26 12.02 -3.12 20.50
N PHE A 27 11.66 -2.60 19.34
CA PHE A 27 10.54 -3.04 18.54
C PHE A 27 10.90 -4.31 17.79
N ARG A 28 10.00 -5.28 17.80
CA ARG A 28 10.12 -6.52 17.06
C ARG A 28 8.86 -6.72 16.24
N LEU A 29 9.01 -6.63 14.92
CA LEU A 29 7.97 -6.90 13.94
C LEU A 29 8.09 -8.35 13.47
N THR A 30 6.98 -9.05 13.51
CA THR A 30 6.80 -10.43 13.05
C THR A 30 5.50 -10.54 12.26
N ASN A 31 5.27 -11.67 11.60
CA ASN A 31 3.99 -11.96 10.94
C ASN A 31 2.80 -11.96 11.92
N GLU A 32 3.05 -12.25 13.20
CA GLU A 32 2.03 -12.24 14.26
C GLU A 32 1.71 -10.83 14.77
N GLY A 33 2.60 -9.86 14.53
CA GLY A 33 2.40 -8.48 14.94
C GLY A 33 3.66 -7.74 15.35
N LEU A 34 3.42 -6.49 15.77
CA LEU A 34 4.41 -5.59 16.32
C LEU A 34 4.40 -5.69 17.85
N THR A 35 5.58 -5.98 18.41
CA THR A 35 5.81 -6.06 19.86
C THR A 35 6.94 -5.14 20.27
N PHE A 36 6.92 -4.67 21.52
CA PHE A 36 8.03 -3.93 22.11
C PHE A 36 8.54 -4.63 23.37
N ILE A 37 9.86 -4.74 23.48
CA ILE A 37 10.54 -5.36 24.62
C ILE A 37 11.37 -4.25 25.26
N GLY A 38 10.90 -3.75 26.41
CA GLY A 38 11.66 -2.80 27.22
C GLY A 38 12.71 -3.49 28.08
N ILE A 39 13.51 -2.69 28.77
CA ILE A 39 14.45 -3.14 29.80
C ILE A 39 14.01 -2.60 31.16
N ASP A 40 14.21 -3.40 32.22
CA ASP A 40 14.02 -2.96 33.59
C ASP A 40 15.25 -2.21 34.12
N LYS A 41 15.17 -1.67 35.34
CA LYS A 41 16.25 -0.97 36.05
C LYS A 41 17.52 -1.80 36.20
N ASP A 42 17.37 -3.12 36.31
CA ASP A 42 18.47 -4.08 36.43
C ASP A 42 19.03 -4.54 35.06
N GLY A 43 18.52 -3.98 33.96
CA GLY A 43 18.93 -4.31 32.58
C GLY A 43 18.33 -5.61 32.03
N ALA A 44 17.45 -6.28 32.79
CA ALA A 44 16.74 -7.46 32.32
C ALA A 44 15.61 -7.10 31.33
N PRO A 45 15.36 -7.90 30.29
CA PRO A 45 14.27 -7.65 29.36
C PRO A 45 12.91 -7.86 30.03
N LEU A 46 12.02 -6.88 29.88
CA LEU A 46 10.64 -6.98 30.33
C LEU A 46 9.81 -7.91 29.43
N PRO A 47 8.66 -8.42 29.92
CA PRO A 47 7.73 -9.16 29.08
C PRO A 47 7.35 -8.38 27.81
N PRO A 48 7.30 -9.03 26.63
CA PRO A 48 6.94 -8.36 25.38
C PRO A 48 5.55 -7.72 25.47
N MET A 49 5.46 -6.43 25.16
CA MET A 49 4.19 -5.71 25.03
C MET A 49 3.70 -5.78 23.59
N TRP A 50 2.52 -6.36 23.38
CA TRP A 50 1.88 -6.35 22.07
C TRP A 50 1.28 -4.98 21.75
N ILE A 51 1.57 -4.46 20.55
CA ILE A 51 1.18 -3.12 20.10
C ILE A 51 0.07 -3.18 19.07
N CYS A 52 0.28 -3.91 17.97
CA CYS A 52 -0.70 -4.08 16.90
C CYS A 52 -0.37 -5.32 16.07
N ALA A 53 -1.27 -5.66 15.15
CA ALA A 53 -0.99 -6.61 14.07
C ALA A 53 0.19 -6.14 13.18
N ALA A 54 0.62 -6.98 12.24
CA ALA A 54 1.84 -6.73 11.47
C ALA A 54 1.71 -5.45 10.62
N LEU A 55 2.46 -4.42 11.00
CA LEU A 55 2.46 -3.11 10.37
C LEU A 55 3.85 -2.75 9.84
N HIS A 56 3.98 -2.77 8.52
CA HIS A 56 5.24 -2.52 7.82
C HIS A 56 5.35 -1.06 7.43
N VAL A 57 6.48 -0.44 7.75
CA VAL A 57 6.85 0.87 7.24
C VAL A 57 7.73 0.63 6.01
N VAL A 58 7.16 0.85 4.82
CA VAL A 58 7.77 0.46 3.54
C VAL A 58 8.68 1.54 2.98
N ALA A 59 8.30 2.81 3.14
CA ALA A 59 9.04 3.94 2.59
C ALA A 59 8.78 5.23 3.39
N LYS A 60 9.70 6.19 3.27
CA LYS A 60 9.43 7.59 3.61
C LYS A 60 8.71 8.26 2.44
N THR A 61 7.61 8.94 2.69
CA THR A 61 6.85 9.64 1.64
C THR A 61 7.13 11.14 1.65
N ARG A 62 7.04 11.77 0.48
CA ARG A 62 7.06 13.22 0.28
C ARG A 62 6.25 13.59 -0.97
N ASP A 63 5.73 14.81 -1.02
CA ASP A 63 5.18 15.40 -2.25
C ASP A 63 6.29 15.81 -3.25
N ALA A 64 5.90 16.42 -4.37
CA ALA A 64 6.82 16.91 -5.38
C ALA A 64 7.67 18.11 -4.91
N GLN A 65 7.12 18.94 -4.01
CA GLN A 65 7.75 20.14 -3.47
C GLN A 65 8.60 19.86 -2.22
N SER A 66 8.63 18.62 -1.75
CA SER A 66 9.27 18.18 -0.52
C SER A 66 8.71 18.82 0.78
N GLY A 67 7.43 19.20 0.79
CA GLY A 67 6.71 19.79 1.93
C GLY A 67 5.97 18.75 2.78
N GLU A 68 5.19 17.87 2.16
CA GLU A 68 4.32 16.92 2.88
C GLU A 68 5.00 15.58 3.17
N TRP A 69 5.79 15.51 4.24
CA TRP A 69 6.51 14.29 4.64
C TRP A 69 5.63 13.29 5.42
N GLY A 70 5.85 12.01 5.15
CA GLY A 70 5.09 10.93 5.76
C GLY A 70 5.82 9.59 5.83
N ARG A 71 5.03 8.54 6.04
CA ARG A 71 5.42 7.14 5.96
C ARG A 71 4.43 6.38 5.10
N LEU A 72 4.94 5.56 4.19
CA LEU A 72 4.13 4.55 3.51
C LEU A 72 4.01 3.34 4.41
N LEU A 73 2.79 3.08 4.86
CA LEU A 73 2.44 1.95 5.70
C LEU A 73 1.79 0.85 4.86
N GLU A 74 2.05 -0.40 5.23
CA GLU A 74 1.44 -1.59 4.63
C GLU A 74 1.08 -2.60 5.72
N TRP A 75 -0.15 -3.11 5.70
CA TRP A 75 -0.63 -4.14 6.62
C TRP A 75 -1.68 -5.01 5.94
N GLN A 76 -2.06 -6.10 6.60
CA GLN A 76 -3.18 -6.94 6.19
C GLN A 76 -4.28 -6.88 7.24
N ASP A 77 -5.53 -6.84 6.79
CA ASP A 77 -6.69 -7.04 7.66
C ASP A 77 -6.94 -8.53 7.95
N ASP A 78 -7.94 -8.82 8.79
CA ASP A 78 -8.28 -10.19 9.19
C ASP A 78 -8.82 -11.04 8.03
N ASP A 79 -9.27 -10.41 6.94
CA ASP A 79 -9.71 -11.07 5.70
C ASP A 79 -8.55 -11.31 4.72
N GLY A 80 -7.32 -10.90 5.09
CA GLY A 80 -6.11 -11.04 4.28
C GLY A 80 -5.96 -10.02 3.17
N VAL A 81 -6.78 -8.96 3.15
CA VAL A 81 -6.65 -7.86 2.20
C VAL A 81 -5.49 -6.97 2.63
N THR A 82 -4.56 -6.73 1.69
CA THR A 82 -3.43 -5.83 1.93
C THR A 82 -3.85 -4.38 1.71
N HIS A 83 -3.68 -3.57 2.75
CA HIS A 83 -3.92 -2.14 2.73
C HIS A 83 -2.60 -1.39 2.68
N GLN A 84 -2.60 -0.28 1.94
CA GLN A 84 -1.49 0.66 1.90
C GLN A 84 -1.98 2.07 2.19
N TRP A 85 -1.21 2.80 3.00
CA TRP A 85 -1.53 4.18 3.32
C TRP A 85 -0.29 5.06 3.44
N ALA A 86 -0.27 6.16 2.68
CA ALA A 86 0.69 7.23 2.84
C ALA A 86 0.29 8.12 4.03
N MET A 87 0.68 7.70 5.23
CA MET A 87 0.38 8.38 6.48
C MET A 87 1.22 9.66 6.62
N PRO A 88 0.61 10.86 6.73
CA PRO A 88 1.35 12.10 6.99
C PRO A 88 1.97 12.09 8.39
N LEU A 89 3.23 12.53 8.52
CA LEU A 89 3.89 12.63 9.83
C LEU A 89 3.26 13.71 10.72
N ALA A 90 2.64 14.73 10.12
CA ALA A 90 1.94 15.80 10.85
C ALA A 90 0.85 15.25 11.77
N LEU A 91 0.18 14.15 11.39
CA LEU A 91 -0.85 13.50 12.22
C LEU A 91 -0.30 12.87 13.51
N LEU A 92 1.03 12.69 13.61
CA LEU A 92 1.69 12.18 14.80
C LEU A 92 2.12 13.29 15.77
N GLN A 93 2.03 14.57 15.40
CA GLN A 93 2.45 15.69 16.25
C GLN A 93 1.41 16.09 17.32
N GLY A 94 0.38 15.27 17.52
CA GLY A 94 -0.64 15.41 18.56
C GLY A 94 -0.77 14.13 19.39
N ASP A 95 -2.00 13.66 19.58
CA ASP A 95 -2.29 12.42 20.31
C ASP A 95 -2.28 11.15 19.43
N ALA A 96 -1.94 11.32 18.15
CA ALA A 96 -1.98 10.29 17.10
C ALA A 96 -3.33 9.54 17.02
N SER A 97 -4.43 10.14 17.48
CA SER A 97 -5.75 9.50 17.45
C SER A 97 -6.28 9.33 16.04
N ASP A 98 -6.04 10.30 15.16
CA ASP A 98 -6.45 10.23 13.75
C ASP A 98 -5.76 9.07 13.01
N VAL A 99 -4.46 8.86 13.27
CA VAL A 99 -3.70 7.73 12.72
C VAL A 99 -4.30 6.41 13.18
N ARG A 100 -4.55 6.26 14.49
CA ARG A 100 -5.14 5.03 15.03
C ARG A 100 -6.56 4.80 14.51
N ARG A 101 -7.36 5.87 14.34
CA ARG A 101 -8.72 5.79 13.80
C ARG A 101 -8.70 5.25 12.37
N GLU A 102 -7.81 5.77 11.53
CA GLU A 102 -7.71 5.34 10.14
C GLU A 102 -7.19 3.90 10.01
N LEU A 103 -6.14 3.54 10.76
CA LEU A 103 -5.63 2.17 10.79
C LEU A 103 -6.72 1.18 11.26
N ALA A 104 -7.47 1.50 12.31
CA ALA A 104 -8.57 0.66 12.79
C ALA A 104 -9.75 0.60 11.81
N ARG A 105 -10.06 1.71 11.11
CA ARG A 105 -11.11 1.77 10.08
C ARG A 105 -10.86 0.76 8.95
N LEU A 106 -9.59 0.54 8.63
CA LEU A 106 -9.11 -0.37 7.58
C LEU A 106 -8.66 -1.74 8.16
N GLY A 107 -9.17 -2.12 9.33
CA GLY A 107 -9.02 -3.48 9.85
C GLY A 107 -7.72 -3.78 10.57
N LEU A 108 -6.86 -2.80 10.87
CA LEU A 108 -5.68 -3.07 11.70
C LEU A 108 -6.10 -3.26 13.17
N SER A 109 -5.80 -4.43 13.71
CA SER A 109 -5.93 -4.70 15.14
C SER A 109 -4.87 -3.95 15.96
N ILE A 110 -5.30 -3.09 16.88
CA ILE A 110 -4.43 -2.23 17.72
C ILE A 110 -4.72 -2.48 19.21
N SER A 111 -3.66 -2.51 20.02
CA SER A 111 -3.74 -2.66 21.47
C SER A 111 -4.50 -1.48 22.13
N PRO A 112 -5.47 -1.74 23.03
CA PRO A 112 -6.18 -0.69 23.76
C PRO A 112 -5.32 -0.04 24.85
N ASN A 113 -4.17 -0.64 25.19
CA ASN A 113 -3.28 -0.14 26.24
C ASN A 113 -2.70 1.24 25.86
N ARG A 114 -2.79 2.22 26.77
CA ARG A 114 -2.22 3.56 26.57
C ARG A 114 -0.73 3.52 26.22
N ALA A 115 0.08 2.78 26.97
CA ALA A 115 1.52 2.68 26.70
C ALA A 115 1.81 2.10 25.32
N ALA A 116 1.04 1.09 24.89
CA ALA A 116 1.18 0.50 23.57
C ALA A 116 0.82 1.49 22.44
N ARG A 117 -0.20 2.33 22.64
CA ARG A 117 -0.58 3.37 21.65
C ARG A 117 0.49 4.45 21.51
N ASP A 118 1.14 4.83 22.60
CA ASP A 118 2.24 5.80 22.58
C ASP A 118 3.49 5.19 21.90
N LEU A 119 3.73 3.89 22.14
CA LEU A 119 4.78 3.13 21.46
C LEU A 119 4.51 2.95 19.96
N LEU A 120 3.26 2.78 19.54
CA LEU A 120 2.89 2.74 18.11
C LEU A 120 3.26 4.05 17.41
N ALA A 121 2.90 5.19 18.01
CA ALA A 121 3.25 6.50 17.47
C ALA A 121 4.77 6.70 17.41
N SER A 122 5.49 6.19 18.40
CA SER A 122 6.96 6.21 18.42
C SER A 122 7.55 5.35 17.29
N TYR A 123 7.08 4.11 17.14
CA TYR A 123 7.50 3.17 16.11
C TYR A 123 7.41 3.78 14.71
N LEU A 124 6.26 4.38 14.37
CA LEU A 124 6.03 4.97 13.05
C LEU A 124 7.01 6.11 12.72
N GLN A 125 7.49 6.84 13.73
CA GLN A 125 8.44 7.94 13.53
C GLN A 125 9.88 7.44 13.39
N VAL A 126 10.30 6.53 14.28
CA VAL A 126 11.71 6.15 14.44
C VAL A 126 12.14 4.99 13.56
N PHE A 127 11.20 4.20 13.02
CA PHE A 127 11.55 3.01 12.26
C PHE A 127 12.46 3.35 11.06
N PRO A 128 13.64 2.71 10.96
CA PRO A 128 14.64 3.06 9.98
C PRO A 128 14.26 2.53 8.60
N VAL A 129 14.02 3.45 7.66
CA VAL A 129 13.77 3.12 6.25
C VAL A 129 14.51 4.08 5.35
N ASP A 130 15.24 3.51 4.39
CA ASP A 130 15.99 4.27 3.38
C ASP A 130 15.19 4.47 2.09
N ALA A 131 14.26 3.55 1.80
CA ALA A 131 13.38 3.64 0.65
C ALA A 131 12.56 4.94 0.69
N ARG A 132 12.49 5.61 -0.45
CA ARG A 132 11.71 6.84 -0.64
C ARG A 132 10.57 6.58 -1.61
N ALA A 133 9.44 7.19 -1.29
CA ALA A 133 8.28 7.22 -2.15
C ALA A 133 7.83 8.65 -2.42
N ARG A 134 7.44 8.93 -3.67
CA ARG A 134 6.82 10.21 -4.04
C ARG A 134 5.31 10.04 -4.10
N CYS A 135 4.60 10.86 -3.33
CA CYS A 135 3.16 10.96 -3.41
C CYS A 135 2.76 11.83 -4.60
N VAL A 136 1.82 11.34 -5.40
CA VAL A 136 1.20 12.10 -6.50
C VAL A 136 -0.29 12.24 -6.28
N ASP A 137 -0.81 13.43 -6.59
CA ASP A 137 -2.20 13.86 -6.38
C ASP A 137 -3.10 13.56 -7.58
N LYS A 138 -2.52 13.40 -8.77
CA LYS A 138 -3.22 13.15 -10.03
C LYS A 138 -2.73 11.88 -10.69
N LEU A 139 -3.66 11.11 -11.23
CA LEU A 139 -3.37 10.02 -12.16
C LEU A 139 -2.83 10.60 -13.47
N GLY A 140 -1.95 9.86 -14.14
CA GLY A 140 -1.35 10.27 -15.40
C GLY A 140 0.18 10.22 -15.39
N TRP A 141 0.77 10.90 -16.35
CA TRP A 141 2.21 10.93 -16.54
C TRP A 141 2.90 11.86 -15.54
N HIS A 142 3.90 11.31 -14.84
CA HIS A 142 4.81 12.03 -13.95
C HIS A 142 6.25 11.70 -14.36
N GLY A 143 6.81 12.53 -15.24
CA GLY A 143 8.09 12.22 -15.89
C GLY A 143 7.97 10.96 -16.76
N ASP A 144 8.88 10.00 -16.55
CA ASP A 144 8.93 8.74 -17.30
C ASP A 144 8.01 7.64 -16.72
N VAL A 145 7.14 7.99 -15.77
CA VAL A 145 6.27 7.04 -15.07
C VAL A 145 4.82 7.44 -15.21
N PHE A 146 4.02 6.49 -15.70
CA PHE A 146 2.58 6.60 -15.77
C PHE A 146 1.93 6.01 -14.52
N VAL A 147 1.21 6.84 -13.77
CA VAL A 147 0.58 6.45 -12.51
C VAL A 147 -0.91 6.19 -12.76
N THR A 148 -1.33 4.97 -12.45
CA THR A 148 -2.73 4.53 -12.46
C THR A 148 -3.24 4.33 -11.02
N ALA A 149 -4.54 4.09 -10.85
CA ALA A 149 -5.14 3.88 -9.54
C ALA A 149 -4.59 2.65 -8.80
N SER A 150 -4.07 1.65 -9.54
CA SER A 150 -3.58 0.39 -8.98
C SER A 150 -2.07 0.18 -9.15
N GLN A 151 -1.44 0.83 -10.13
CA GLN A 151 -0.05 0.56 -10.48
C GLN A 151 0.67 1.77 -11.07
N CYS A 152 1.99 1.83 -10.87
CA CYS A 152 2.87 2.73 -11.60
C CYS A 152 3.61 1.95 -12.70
N ILE A 153 3.54 2.44 -13.93
CA ILE A 153 4.15 1.83 -15.13
C ILE A 153 5.24 2.78 -15.64
N GLY A 154 6.50 2.37 -15.55
CA GLY A 154 7.66 3.15 -15.99
C GLY A 154 8.91 2.84 -15.19
N ASN A 155 10.07 3.31 -15.66
CA ASN A 155 11.34 3.14 -14.95
C ASN A 155 11.55 4.33 -14.01
N ALA A 156 11.25 4.13 -12.73
CA ALA A 156 11.49 5.12 -11.68
C ALA A 156 12.61 4.62 -10.76
N THR A 157 13.54 5.49 -10.38
CA THR A 157 14.51 5.18 -9.32
C THR A 157 13.88 5.17 -7.92
N GLU A 158 12.74 5.84 -7.75
CA GLU A 158 11.99 5.95 -6.49
C GLU A 158 10.58 5.36 -6.65
N LYS A 159 10.02 4.75 -5.58
CA LYS A 159 8.66 4.19 -5.61
C LYS A 159 7.65 5.35 -5.74
N ILE A 160 6.71 5.29 -6.68
CA ILE A 160 5.65 6.30 -6.76
C ILE A 160 4.39 5.71 -6.13
N VAL A 161 3.73 6.50 -5.28
CA VAL A 161 2.50 6.11 -4.60
C VAL A 161 1.45 7.16 -4.93
N PHE A 162 0.31 6.71 -5.45
CA PHE A 162 -0.84 7.58 -5.63
C PHE A 162 -1.52 7.80 -4.27
N GLN A 163 -1.63 9.05 -3.84
CA GLN A 163 -2.33 9.41 -2.61
C GLN A 163 -3.57 10.21 -2.98
N ASN A 164 -4.73 9.58 -2.90
CA ASN A 164 -5.98 10.27 -3.11
C ASN A 164 -6.47 10.85 -1.77
N THR A 165 -6.33 12.16 -1.57
CA THR A 165 -6.81 12.84 -0.36
C THR A 165 -8.35 12.93 -0.31
N ASN A 166 -9.04 12.60 -1.41
CA ASN A 166 -10.50 12.51 -1.47
C ASN A 166 -10.87 11.11 -1.93
N ALA A 167 -11.58 10.33 -1.11
CA ALA A 167 -12.06 8.99 -1.48
C ALA A 167 -12.81 9.02 -2.83
N ILE A 168 -12.11 8.66 -3.91
CA ILE A 168 -12.72 8.23 -5.15
C ILE A 168 -12.41 6.76 -5.20
N GLU A 169 -13.45 5.94 -5.06
CA GLU A 169 -13.36 4.51 -5.34
C GLU A 169 -12.68 4.34 -6.70
N PRO A 170 -11.70 3.42 -6.84
CA PRO A 170 -11.17 3.11 -8.15
C PRO A 170 -12.33 2.65 -9.04
N ALA A 171 -12.75 3.49 -9.98
CA ALA A 171 -13.85 3.23 -10.92
C ALA A 171 -13.52 2.13 -11.95
N VAL A 172 -12.48 1.34 -11.70
CA VAL A 172 -12.05 0.25 -12.57
C VAL A 172 -11.81 -0.99 -11.72
N SER A 173 -12.87 -1.77 -11.55
CA SER A 173 -12.76 -3.20 -11.22
C SER A 173 -12.69 -3.95 -12.55
N ILE A 174 -11.52 -4.48 -12.90
CA ILE A 174 -11.40 -5.37 -14.07
C ILE A 174 -11.87 -6.75 -13.62
N LYS A 175 -13.11 -7.08 -13.99
CA LYS A 175 -13.63 -8.45 -13.93
C LYS A 175 -13.72 -8.98 -15.36
N GLY A 176 -12.74 -9.76 -15.78
CA GLY A 176 -12.73 -10.39 -17.11
C GLY A 176 -11.51 -11.29 -17.32
N SER A 177 -11.75 -12.57 -17.61
CA SER A 177 -10.76 -13.47 -18.18
C SER A 177 -10.44 -13.00 -19.60
N SER A 178 -9.19 -13.11 -20.03
CA SER A 178 -8.65 -12.59 -21.31
C SER A 178 -9.18 -13.30 -22.58
N SER A 179 -10.30 -14.02 -22.53
CA SER A 179 -10.82 -14.81 -23.65
C SER A 179 -12.04 -14.19 -24.36
N SER A 180 -12.29 -12.89 -24.23
CA SER A 180 -13.49 -12.25 -24.82
C SER A 180 -13.24 -11.01 -25.68
N TYR A 181 -12.00 -10.78 -26.13
CA TYR A 181 -11.67 -9.70 -27.06
C TYR A 181 -11.39 -10.22 -28.47
N THR A 182 -12.36 -10.93 -29.05
CA THR A 182 -12.43 -11.18 -30.51
C THR A 182 -13.90 -11.30 -30.91
N CYS A 183 -14.57 -10.16 -31.07
CA CYS A 183 -15.81 -10.09 -31.85
C CYS A 183 -16.06 -8.70 -32.44
N TYR A 184 -15.14 -8.18 -33.25
CA TYR A 184 -15.47 -7.10 -34.19
C TYR A 184 -14.80 -7.37 -35.52
N ASP A 185 -15.28 -8.41 -36.19
CA ASP A 185 -15.14 -8.62 -37.62
C ASP A 185 -16.39 -9.34 -38.13
N SER A 186 -17.52 -8.65 -38.05
CA SER A 186 -18.66 -8.90 -38.94
C SER A 186 -19.62 -7.73 -38.79
N LEU A 187 -19.69 -6.90 -39.84
CA LEU A 187 -20.91 -6.28 -40.38
C LEU A 187 -20.54 -5.28 -41.48
N SER A 188 -20.13 -5.82 -42.62
CA SER A 188 -20.38 -5.19 -43.92
C SER A 188 -21.83 -5.49 -44.31
N ALA A 189 -22.80 -4.72 -43.82
CA ALA A 189 -24.15 -4.67 -44.41
C ALA A 189 -25.01 -3.54 -43.80
N LEU A 190 -25.63 -2.76 -44.69
CA LEU A 190 -26.75 -1.82 -44.47
C LEU A 190 -26.33 -0.45 -43.90
N SER A 191 -25.89 0.49 -44.76
CA SER A 191 -26.73 1.42 -45.54
C SER A 191 -27.66 2.33 -44.71
N ASN A 192 -27.34 3.63 -44.74
CA ASN A 192 -28.22 4.79 -44.62
C ASN A 192 -29.08 4.92 -43.35
N SER A 193 -28.71 5.89 -42.48
CA SER A 193 -29.46 7.14 -42.21
C SER A 193 -29.14 7.68 -40.81
N ASN A 194 -28.63 8.93 -40.77
CA ASN A 194 -28.68 9.92 -39.69
C ASN A 194 -28.74 9.43 -38.22
N PHE A 195 -27.64 9.57 -37.48
CA PHE A 195 -27.72 9.93 -36.05
C PHE A 195 -26.41 10.57 -35.57
N SER A 196 -26.48 11.87 -35.27
CA SER A 196 -25.45 12.60 -34.51
C SER A 196 -25.56 12.22 -33.04
N PHE A 197 -24.44 11.89 -32.37
CA PHE A 197 -24.04 12.33 -31.01
C PHE A 197 -22.83 11.51 -30.50
N PHE A 198 -22.00 12.17 -29.68
CA PHE A 198 -20.81 11.71 -28.93
C PHE A 198 -19.45 11.66 -29.62
N GLN A 199 -18.89 12.86 -29.83
CA GLN A 199 -17.45 13.13 -29.75
C GLN A 199 -17.01 13.22 -28.27
N ASN A 200 -15.90 12.55 -27.94
CA ASN A 200 -14.98 12.73 -26.78
C ASN A 200 -14.66 11.45 -26.00
N GLY A 201 -13.99 10.50 -26.65
CA GLY A 201 -13.41 9.35 -25.96
C GLY A 201 -12.48 8.47 -26.80
N PHE A 202 -12.56 8.58 -28.13
CA PHE A 202 -11.82 7.69 -29.04
C PHE A 202 -10.42 8.17 -29.45
N ASN A 203 -9.95 9.33 -28.98
CA ASN A 203 -8.68 9.89 -29.44
C ASN A 203 -7.44 9.47 -28.63
N CYS A 204 -7.61 8.82 -27.47
CA CYS A 204 -6.46 8.36 -26.68
C CYS A 204 -5.94 6.99 -27.12
N PHE A 205 -6.81 6.14 -27.70
CA PHE A 205 -6.42 4.80 -28.15
C PHE A 205 -5.73 4.80 -29.51
N LEU A 206 -6.06 5.77 -30.38
CA LEU A 206 -5.51 5.83 -31.74
C LEU A 206 -4.06 6.35 -31.79
N MET A 207 -3.62 7.16 -30.83
CA MET A 207 -2.21 7.59 -30.75
C MET A 207 -1.26 6.49 -30.30
N TYR A 208 -1.74 5.50 -29.53
CA TYR A 208 -0.89 4.39 -29.08
C TYR A 208 -0.59 3.39 -30.20
N LEU A 209 -1.53 3.21 -31.14
CA LEU A 209 -1.32 2.31 -32.28
C LEU A 209 -0.34 2.88 -33.33
N VAL A 210 -0.38 4.20 -33.57
CA VAL A 210 0.52 4.85 -34.54
C VAL A 210 1.96 4.90 -34.04
N SER A 211 2.19 5.03 -32.72
CA SER A 211 3.55 5.03 -32.16
C SER A 211 4.20 3.64 -32.16
N MET A 212 3.43 2.55 -32.09
CA MET A 212 3.99 1.19 -32.17
C MET A 212 4.32 0.75 -33.59
N ILE A 213 3.69 1.32 -34.62
CA ILE A 213 3.99 0.99 -36.02
C ILE A 213 5.30 1.66 -36.49
N PHE A 214 5.70 2.80 -35.92
CA PHE A 214 6.95 3.47 -36.29
C PHE A 214 8.20 2.99 -35.52
N ALA A 215 8.05 2.20 -34.45
CA ALA A 215 9.19 1.67 -33.70
C ALA A 215 9.65 0.27 -34.19
N ALA A 216 9.02 -0.28 -35.23
CA ALA A 216 9.32 -1.59 -35.80
C ALA A 216 9.71 -1.53 -37.30
N LEU A 217 10.16 -0.36 -37.78
CA LEU A 217 10.79 -0.16 -39.09
C LEU A 217 12.22 0.35 -38.92
#